data_AF-A0A925J0R0-F1
#
_entry.id   AF-A0A925J0R0-F1
#
_cell.length_a   1.000
_cell.length_b   1.000
_cell.length_c   1.000
_cell.angle_alpha   90.00
_cell.angle_beta   90.00
_cell.angle_gamma   90.00
#
_symmetry.space_group_name_H-M   'P 1'
#
loop_
_entity.id
_entity.type
_entity.pdbx_description
1 polymer ?
#
loop_
_entity_poly.entity_id
_entity_poly.type
_entity_poly.pdbx_seq_one_letter_code
_entity_poly.pdbx_strand_id
1 'polypeptide(L)'
;MNRLLMHCFLSLLLLLGCRREATPPGVSGIVPRQAPAGTSILLTGERLGDVTLVLFGPKASAVTAVPTDVSDRQLRVVVPNLPSGATSVRVRVADGRESNSWQFTVQ
;
A
#
# COMPACT_ATOMS: atom_id res chain seq x y z
N MET A 1 29.23 0.84 42.42
CA MET A 1 28.99 1.23 41.00
C MET A 1 27.97 0.26 40.40
N ASN A 2 27.03 0.72 39.57
CA ASN A 2 26.20 -0.09 38.65
C ASN A 2 24.74 -0.42 39.02
N ARG A 3 24.10 0.27 39.99
CA ARG A 3 22.62 0.27 40.07
C ARG A 3 21.97 1.36 39.20
N LEU A 4 22.70 2.42 38.84
CA LEU A 4 22.24 3.44 37.87
C LEU A 4 22.35 2.97 36.41
N LEU A 5 23.31 2.10 36.08
CA LEU A 5 23.54 1.62 34.71
C LEU A 5 22.44 0.64 34.23
N MET A 6 21.85 -0.13 35.16
CA MET A 6 20.77 -1.08 34.88
C MET A 6 19.39 -0.41 34.70
N HIS A 7 19.22 0.80 35.25
CA HIS A 7 18.00 1.60 35.04
C HIS A 7 18.03 2.36 33.70
N CYS A 8 19.20 2.78 33.20
CA CYS A 8 19.33 3.32 31.84
C CYS A 8 19.08 2.27 30.75
N PHE A 9 19.43 1.00 30.99
CA PHE A 9 19.23 -0.07 30.00
C PHE A 9 17.77 -0.56 29.95
N LEU A 10 17.09 -0.60 31.11
CA LEU A 10 15.68 -0.98 31.19
C LEU A 10 14.72 0.14 30.76
N SER A 11 15.13 1.41 30.85
CA SER A 11 14.36 2.54 30.29
C SER A 11 14.52 2.68 28.76
N LEU A 12 15.65 2.21 28.19
CA LEU A 12 15.86 2.21 26.74
C LEU A 12 15.03 1.13 26.02
N LEU A 13 14.62 0.06 26.72
CA LEU A 13 13.73 -0.97 26.17
C LEU A 13 12.25 -0.53 26.12
N LEU A 14 11.85 0.47 26.93
CA LEU A 14 10.50 1.04 26.95
C LEU A 14 10.26 2.12 25.88
N LEU A 15 11.30 2.58 25.16
CA LEU A 15 11.17 3.49 24.02
C LEU A 15 10.98 2.80 22.66
N LEU A 16 10.93 1.46 22.62
CA LEU A 16 10.67 0.68 21.39
C LEU A 16 9.19 0.23 21.23
N GLY A 17 8.33 0.61 22.17
CA GLY A 17 7.00 0.04 22.37
C GLY A 17 5.81 0.71 21.67
N CYS A 18 6.02 1.55 20.66
CA CYS A 18 4.95 1.90 19.71
C CYS A 18 5.20 1.23 18.36
N ARG A 19 5.60 -0.05 18.33
CA ARG A 19 5.17 -0.89 17.20
C ARG A 19 3.66 -1.06 17.35
N ARG A 20 2.90 -0.02 16.97
CA ARG A 20 1.49 -0.23 16.61
C ARG A 20 1.54 -1.32 15.55
N GLU A 21 1.08 -2.50 15.91
CA GLU A 21 0.90 -3.61 15.00
C GLU A 21 -0.23 -3.23 14.05
N ALA A 22 0.12 -2.36 13.10
CA ALA A 22 -0.83 -1.75 12.21
C ALA A 22 -1.09 -2.77 11.11
N THR A 23 -2.30 -3.30 11.07
CA THR A 23 -2.67 -4.31 10.07
C THR A 23 -2.61 -3.71 8.66
N PRO A 24 -2.00 -4.41 7.68
CA PRO A 24 -1.84 -3.87 6.33
C PRO A 24 -3.18 -3.53 5.66
N PRO A 25 -3.16 -2.66 4.63
CA PRO A 25 -4.31 -2.43 3.78
C PRO A 25 -4.71 -3.71 3.04
N GLY A 26 -6.00 -3.84 2.73
CA GLY A 26 -6.52 -4.97 1.96
C GLY A 26 -7.26 -4.50 0.73
N VAL A 27 -6.95 -5.07 -0.44
CA VAL A 27 -7.70 -4.84 -1.69
C VAL A 27 -8.59 -6.04 -1.95
N SER A 28 -9.90 -5.80 -2.06
CA SER A 28 -10.92 -6.82 -2.31
C SER A 28 -11.49 -6.76 -3.72
N GLY A 29 -11.34 -5.65 -4.45
CA GLY A 29 -11.91 -5.48 -5.78
C GLY A 29 -11.22 -4.40 -6.60
N ILE A 30 -11.20 -4.60 -7.92
CA ILE A 30 -10.80 -3.60 -8.92
C ILE A 30 -11.85 -3.58 -10.03
N VAL A 31 -12.36 -2.40 -10.37
CA VAL A 31 -13.35 -2.19 -11.44
C VAL A 31 -12.93 -1.01 -12.32
N PRO A 32 -12.85 -1.20 -13.65
CA PRO A 32 -12.84 -2.48 -14.37
C PRO A 32 -11.62 -3.35 -14.02
N ARG A 33 -11.68 -4.67 -14.29
CA ARG A 33 -10.53 -5.60 -14.08
C ARG A 33 -9.48 -5.54 -15.20
N GLN A 34 -9.81 -4.85 -16.29
CA GLN A 34 -8.94 -4.63 -17.43
C GLN A 34 -9.27 -3.27 -18.05
N ALA A 35 -8.25 -2.50 -18.43
CA ALA A 35 -8.43 -1.21 -19.06
C ALA A 35 -7.14 -0.75 -19.77
N PRO A 36 -7.22 0.12 -20.79
CA PRO A 36 -6.03 0.76 -21.34
C PRO A 36 -5.43 1.76 -20.35
N ALA A 37 -4.17 2.12 -20.57
CA ALA A 37 -3.53 3.23 -19.86
C ALA A 37 -4.35 4.53 -19.97
N GLY A 38 -4.34 5.34 -18.92
CA GLY A 38 -5.13 6.56 -18.82
C GLY A 38 -6.56 6.36 -18.29
N THR A 39 -7.01 5.11 -18.11
CA THR A 39 -8.35 4.84 -17.56
C THR A 39 -8.37 5.01 -16.03
N SER A 40 -9.40 5.68 -15.51
CA SER A 40 -9.67 5.70 -14.07
C SER A 40 -10.29 4.37 -13.64
N ILE A 41 -9.66 3.71 -12.67
CA ILE A 41 -10.15 2.48 -12.05
C ILE A 41 -10.50 2.72 -10.57
N LEU A 42 -11.50 1.98 -10.09
CA LEU A 42 -11.92 1.97 -8.69
C LEU A 42 -11.34 0.73 -8.00
N LEU A 43 -10.60 0.95 -6.92
CA LEU A 43 -10.16 -0.10 -6.00
C LEU A 43 -11.06 -0.06 -4.77
N THR A 44 -11.55 -1.22 -4.34
CA THR A 44 -12.31 -1.38 -3.09
C THR A 44 -11.55 -2.24 -2.11
N GLY A 45 -11.78 -2.03 -0.81
CA GLY A 45 -11.00 -2.71 0.21
C GLY A 45 -11.26 -2.25 1.63
N GLU A 46 -10.22 -2.42 2.46
CA GLU A 46 -10.18 -2.03 3.87
C GLU A 46 -8.87 -1.29 4.16
N ARG A 47 -8.94 -0.30 5.05
CA ARG A 47 -7.79 0.50 5.50
C ARG A 47 -7.06 1.19 4.35
N LEU A 48 -7.82 1.70 3.39
CA LEU A 48 -7.29 2.40 2.23
C LEU A 48 -7.07 3.91 2.48
N GLY A 49 -7.49 4.44 3.62
CA GLY A 49 -7.48 5.88 3.94
C GLY A 49 -6.11 6.55 3.87
N ASP A 50 -5.05 5.82 4.19
CA ASP A 50 -3.67 6.32 4.21
C ASP A 50 -2.84 5.92 2.98
N VAL A 51 -3.49 5.42 1.92
CA VAL A 51 -2.79 4.99 0.70
C VAL A 51 -2.17 6.19 -0.01
N THR A 52 -0.87 6.13 -0.23
CA THR A 52 -0.11 7.18 -0.94
C THR A 52 0.27 6.76 -2.36
N LEU A 53 0.41 5.46 -2.61
CA LEU A 53 0.82 4.93 -3.92
C LEU A 53 0.02 3.68 -4.28
N VAL A 54 -0.31 3.57 -5.57
CA VAL A 54 -0.74 2.33 -6.21
C VAL A 54 0.41 1.82 -7.07
N LEU A 55 0.72 0.53 -6.95
CA LEU A 55 1.84 -0.13 -7.62
C LEU A 55 1.29 -1.10 -8.67
N PHE A 56 1.69 -0.91 -9.92
CA PHE A 56 1.36 -1.79 -11.04
C PHE A 56 2.60 -2.59 -11.46
N GLY A 57 2.48 -3.92 -11.53
CA GLY A 57 3.57 -4.84 -11.88
C GLY A 57 4.20 -5.54 -10.67
N PRO A 58 5.29 -6.29 -10.84
CA PRO A 58 5.98 -7.02 -9.77
C PRO A 58 6.73 -6.06 -8.82
N LYS A 59 6.94 -6.47 -7.56
CA LYS A 59 7.51 -5.59 -6.51
C LYS A 59 8.84 -4.93 -6.88
N ALA A 60 9.71 -5.64 -7.60
CA ALA A 60 11.03 -5.14 -8.00
C ALA A 60 11.01 -4.08 -9.12
N SER A 61 9.92 -3.98 -9.90
CA SER A 61 9.85 -3.13 -11.09
C SER A 61 8.47 -2.48 -11.24
N ALA A 62 7.79 -2.24 -10.11
CA ALA A 62 6.44 -1.70 -10.15
C ALA A 62 6.45 -0.24 -10.60
N VAL A 63 5.56 0.09 -11.54
CA VAL A 63 5.24 1.48 -11.88
C VAL A 63 4.28 2.01 -10.84
N THR A 64 4.53 3.22 -10.34
CA THR A 64 3.71 3.84 -9.31
C THR A 64 2.75 4.85 -9.90
N ALA A 65 1.56 4.93 -9.31
CA ALA A 65 0.55 5.95 -9.60
C ALA A 65 0.02 6.52 -8.28
N VAL A 66 -0.26 7.82 -8.26
CA VAL A 66 -0.86 8.50 -7.11
C VAL A 66 -2.38 8.37 -7.20
N PRO A 67 -3.08 7.95 -6.13
CA PRO A 67 -4.53 7.91 -6.13
C PRO A 67 -5.12 9.33 -6.21
N THR A 68 -6.25 9.47 -6.90
CA THR A 68 -6.92 10.76 -7.12
C THR A 68 -8.05 11.02 -6.13
N ASP A 69 -8.58 9.96 -5.52
CA ASP A 69 -9.64 10.01 -4.51
C ASP A 69 -9.43 8.83 -3.55
N VAL A 70 -9.51 9.07 -2.25
CA VAL A 70 -9.16 8.09 -1.22
C VAL A 70 -10.15 8.17 -0.06
N SER A 71 -10.60 7.01 0.40
CA SER A 71 -11.34 6.80 1.63
C SER A 71 -10.90 5.49 2.28
N ASP A 72 -11.40 5.18 3.47
CA ASP A 72 -11.05 3.94 4.17
C ASP A 72 -11.39 2.65 3.40
N ARG A 73 -12.37 2.70 2.50
CA ARG A 73 -12.92 1.51 1.82
C ARG A 73 -12.79 1.50 0.31
N GLN A 74 -12.39 2.62 -0.28
CA GLN A 74 -12.24 2.74 -1.73
C GLN A 74 -11.22 3.82 -2.09
N LEU A 75 -10.59 3.66 -3.25
CA LEU A 75 -9.79 4.71 -3.87
C LEU A 75 -9.93 4.67 -5.40
N ARG A 76 -9.70 5.81 -6.03
CA ARG A 76 -9.57 5.93 -7.50
C ARG A 76 -8.12 6.17 -7.88
N VAL A 77 -7.71 5.58 -8.98
CA VAL A 77 -6.39 5.79 -9.57
C VAL A 77 -6.48 5.70 -11.09
N VAL A 78 -5.60 6.40 -11.78
CA VAL A 78 -5.47 6.31 -13.23
C VAL A 78 -4.41 5.27 -13.57
N VAL A 79 -4.72 4.35 -14.48
CA VAL A 79 -3.76 3.35 -14.97
C VAL A 79 -2.58 4.08 -15.64
N PRO A 80 -1.34 3.91 -15.17
CA PRO A 80 -0.19 4.59 -15.75
C PRO A 80 0.15 4.02 -17.13
N ASN A 81 1.03 4.71 -17.88
CA ASN A 81 1.49 4.23 -19.17
C ASN A 81 2.30 2.93 -19.00
N LEU A 82 1.69 1.81 -19.36
CA LEU A 82 2.21 0.46 -19.22
C LEU A 82 1.99 -0.31 -20.53
N PRO A 83 2.87 -1.27 -20.88
CA PRO A 83 2.59 -2.20 -21.96
C PRO A 83 1.30 -2.99 -21.70
N SER A 84 0.59 -3.31 -22.78
CA SER A 84 -0.57 -4.21 -22.74
C SER A 84 -0.16 -5.59 -22.20
N GLY A 85 -0.98 -6.18 -21.34
CA GLY A 85 -0.76 -7.51 -20.78
C GLY A 85 -1.19 -7.67 -19.33
N ALA A 86 -1.07 -8.89 -18.83
CA ALA A 86 -1.35 -9.22 -17.45
C ALA A 86 -0.34 -8.55 -16.51
N THR A 87 -0.86 -8.00 -15.41
CA THR A 87 -0.07 -7.36 -14.36
C THR A 87 -0.72 -7.58 -12.99
N SER A 88 -0.09 -7.06 -11.95
CA SER A 88 -0.63 -7.06 -10.59
C SER A 88 -0.76 -5.65 -10.07
N VAL A 89 -1.80 -5.38 -9.29
CA VAL A 89 -2.01 -4.12 -8.57
C VAL A 89 -1.85 -4.36 -7.08
N ARG A 90 -1.10 -3.48 -6.41
CA ARG A 90 -1.00 -3.36 -4.95
C ARG A 90 -1.18 -1.91 -4.55
N VAL A 91 -1.50 -1.67 -3.30
CA VAL A 91 -1.47 -0.32 -2.71
C VAL A 91 -0.42 -0.26 -1.62
N ARG A 92 0.14 0.92 -1.39
CA ARG A 92 1.09 1.21 -0.33
C ARG A 92 0.66 2.44 0.45
N VAL A 93 0.70 2.32 1.76
CA VAL A 93 0.45 3.41 2.71
C VAL A 93 1.75 4.14 3.06
N ALA A 94 1.64 5.34 3.63
CA ALA A 94 2.77 6.22 3.93
C ALA A 94 3.88 5.55 4.76
N ASP A 95 3.53 4.66 5.68
CA ASP A 95 4.50 3.94 6.53
C ASP A 95 5.20 2.75 5.86
N GLY A 96 4.91 2.51 4.58
CA GLY A 96 5.58 1.50 3.76
C GLY A 96 4.91 0.14 3.71
N ARG A 97 3.81 -0.09 4.44
CA ARG A 97 3.03 -1.34 4.33
C ARG A 97 2.32 -1.43 2.98
N GLU A 98 2.24 -2.63 2.44
CA GLU A 98 1.60 -2.94 1.16
C GLU A 98 0.40 -3.88 1.36
N SER A 99 -0.52 -3.85 0.41
CA SER A 99 -1.65 -4.80 0.37
C SER A 99 -1.29 -6.16 -0.22
N ASN A 100 -2.26 -7.07 -0.22
CA ASN A 100 -2.29 -8.22 -1.13
C ASN A 100 -2.20 -7.78 -2.60
N SER A 101 -1.70 -8.67 -3.46
CA SER A 101 -1.66 -8.45 -4.91
C SER A 101 -2.99 -8.84 -5.55
N TRP A 102 -3.46 -8.01 -6.48
CA TRP A 102 -4.68 -8.24 -7.25
C TRP A 102 -4.36 -8.34 -8.75
N GLN A 103 -4.95 -9.28 -9.47
CA GLN A 103 -4.70 -9.43 -10.91
C GLN A 103 -5.42 -8.34 -11.71
N PHE A 104 -4.74 -7.78 -12.70
CA PHE A 104 -5.27 -6.75 -13.59
C PHE A 104 -4.68 -6.93 -14.99
N THR A 105 -5.39 -6.52 -16.03
CA THR A 105 -4.88 -6.54 -17.41
C THR A 105 -4.86 -5.14 -17.99
N VAL A 106 -3.69 -4.67 -18.41
CA VAL A 106 -3.59 -3.47 -19.23
C VAL A 106 -3.95 -3.86 -20.66
N GLN A 107 -4.87 -3.12 -21.30
CA GLN A 107 -5.28 -3.36 -22.68
C GLN A 107 -4.34 -2.70 -23.67
#